data_AF-A0A5M6ICH9-F1
#
_entry.id   AF-A0A5M6ICH9-F1
#
_cell.length_a   1.000
_cell.length_b   1.000
_cell.length_c   1.000
_cell.angle_alpha   90.00
_cell.angle_beta   90.00
_cell.angle_gamma   90.00
#
_symmetry.space_group_name_H-M   'P 1'
#
loop_
_entity.id
_entity.type
_entity.pdbx_description
1 polymer ?
#
loop_
_entity_poly.entity_id
_entity_poly.type
_entity_poly.pdbx_seq_one_letter_code
_entity_poly.pdbx_strand_id
1 'polypeptide(L)'
;MMATSDNRYAQAAQDDYQTLKDKWNAMRDRMKSDEKSDTESQSELAETAWADFKEQSEKLQAAGSTASDELRGSYEASREKLHRVMDSYNRA
;
A
#
# COMPACT_ATOMS: atom_id res chain seq x y z
N MET A 1 -23.25 1.19 -21.06
CA MET A 1 -21.82 0.85 -21.28
C MET A 1 -21.04 1.39 -20.10
N MET A 2 -20.85 0.61 -19.03
CA MET A 2 -20.06 0.97 -17.84
C MET A 2 -19.42 -0.31 -17.30
N ALA A 3 -18.42 -0.83 -18.01
CA ALA A 3 -17.66 -2.01 -17.58
C ALA A 3 -16.15 -1.83 -17.78
N THR A 4 -15.73 -0.81 -18.53
CA THR A 4 -14.33 -0.53 -18.84
C THR A 4 -13.60 0.16 -17.68
N SER A 5 -14.32 0.90 -16.83
CA SER A 5 -13.73 1.59 -15.67
C SER A 5 -13.45 0.61 -14.53
N ASP A 6 -14.35 -0.34 -14.28
CA ASP A 6 -14.28 -1.25 -13.13
C ASP A 6 -13.10 -2.24 -13.24
N ASN A 7 -12.78 -2.67 -14.45
CA ASN A 7 -11.64 -3.57 -14.70
C ASN A 7 -10.28 -2.83 -14.59
N ARG A 8 -10.27 -1.51 -14.82
CA ARG A 8 -9.08 -0.67 -14.73
C ARG A 8 -8.55 -0.57 -13.31
N TYR A 9 -9.44 -0.53 -12.31
CA TYR A 9 -9.05 -0.47 -10.90
C TYR A 9 -8.45 -1.78 -10.41
N ALA A 10 -8.99 -2.92 -10.85
CA ALA A 10 -8.45 -4.23 -10.51
C ALA A 10 -7.03 -4.43 -11.11
N GLN A 11 -6.84 -4.03 -12.37
CA GLN A 11 -5.51 -4.06 -13.01
C GLN A 11 -4.54 -3.05 -12.38
N ALA A 12 -4.98 -1.81 -12.15
CA ALA A 12 -4.16 -0.80 -11.49
C ALA A 12 -3.75 -1.26 -10.08
N ALA A 13 -4.66 -1.89 -9.32
CA ALA A 13 -4.34 -2.44 -8.01
C ALA A 13 -3.31 -3.57 -8.08
N GLN A 14 -3.29 -4.35 -9.15
CA GLN A 14 -2.32 -5.42 -9.35
C GLN A 14 -0.92 -4.86 -9.67
N ASP A 15 -0.85 -3.89 -10.58
CA ASP A 15 0.40 -3.24 -10.97
C ASP A 15 0.99 -2.38 -9.83
N ASP A 16 0.13 -1.62 -9.14
CA ASP A 16 0.52 -0.82 -7.97
C ASP A 16 0.95 -1.71 -6.81
N TYR A 17 0.27 -2.83 -6.56
CA TYR A 17 0.62 -3.72 -5.46
C TYR A 17 2.04 -4.26 -5.59
N GLN A 18 2.43 -4.75 -6.77
CA GLN A 18 3.79 -5.28 -6.96
C GLN A 18 4.84 -4.16 -6.84
N THR A 19 4.58 -3.00 -7.44
CA THR A 19 5.48 -1.83 -7.37
C THR A 19 5.67 -1.35 -5.92
N LEU A 20 4.59 -1.25 -5.15
CA LEU A 20 4.63 -0.78 -3.77
C LEU A 20 5.21 -1.83 -2.83
N LYS A 21 4.99 -3.12 -3.10
CA LYS A 21 5.63 -4.23 -2.40
C LYS A 21 7.15 -4.19 -2.51
N ASP A 22 7.68 -3.95 -3.71
CA ASP A 22 9.12 -3.90 -3.92
C ASP A 22 9.75 -2.69 -3.23
N LYS A 23 9.09 -1.52 -3.29
CA LYS A 23 9.50 -0.32 -2.55
C LYS A 23 9.45 -0.53 -1.04
N TRP A 24 8.39 -1.15 -0.54
CA TRP A 24 8.21 -1.50 0.86
C TRP A 24 9.34 -2.42 1.35
N ASN A 25 9.62 -3.51 0.63
CA ASN A 25 10.67 -4.45 1.01
C ASN A 25 12.05 -3.76 1.08
N ALA A 26 12.37 -2.93 0.08
CA ALA A 26 13.62 -2.17 0.08
C ALA A 26 13.73 -1.20 1.27
N MET A 27 12.63 -0.54 1.63
CA MET A 27 12.58 0.34 2.80
C MET A 27 12.70 -0.45 4.11
N ARG A 28 11.96 -1.55 4.26
CA ARG A 28 11.98 -2.41 5.44
C ARG A 28 13.37 -3.00 5.69
N ASP A 29 14.07 -3.40 4.63
CA ASP A 29 15.43 -3.95 4.76
C ASP A 29 16.44 -2.86 5.20
N ARG A 30 16.24 -1.61 4.81
CA ARG A 30 17.00 -0.46 5.36
C ARG A 30 16.68 -0.22 6.83
N MET A 31 15.40 -0.20 7.21
CA MET A 31 15.00 -0.02 8.62
C MET A 31 15.62 -1.06 9.54
N LYS A 32 15.65 -2.33 9.10
CA LYS A 32 16.29 -3.42 9.87
C LYS A 32 17.80 -3.27 10.01
N SER A 33 18.44 -2.52 9.13
CA SER A 33 19.89 -2.27 9.18
C SER A 33 20.23 -1.06 10.06
N ASP A 34 19.30 -0.12 10.24
CA ASP A 34 19.44 1.06 11.10
C ASP A 34 18.86 0.81 12.51
N GLU A 35 19.61 0.09 13.36
CA GLU A 35 19.31 -0.19 14.78
C GLU A 35 19.43 1.07 15.70
N LYS A 36 18.88 2.23 15.33
CA LYS A 36 18.89 3.42 16.19
C LYS A 36 17.52 3.69 16.81
N SER A 37 17.33 3.32 18.07
CA SER A 37 16.22 3.53 19.03
C SER A 37 15.03 4.49 18.76
N ASP A 38 15.10 5.47 17.87
CA ASP A 38 13.95 6.26 17.38
C ASP A 38 13.20 5.58 16.21
N THR A 39 13.77 4.52 15.59
CA THR A 39 13.16 3.81 14.45
C THR A 39 12.04 2.83 14.82
N GLU A 40 11.88 2.41 16.07
CA GLU A 40 10.88 1.37 16.44
C GLU A 40 9.44 1.85 16.21
N SER A 41 9.07 3.02 16.74
CA SER A 41 7.70 3.55 16.56
C SER A 41 7.40 3.92 15.10
N GLN A 42 8.41 4.37 14.35
CA GLN A 42 8.23 4.61 12.92
C GLN A 42 8.09 3.28 12.15
N SER A 43 8.75 2.21 12.59
CA SER A 43 8.67 0.88 11.95
C SER A 43 7.31 0.25 12.20
N GLU A 44 6.73 0.40 13.40
CA GLU A 44 5.37 -0.06 13.67
C GLU A 44 4.31 0.67 12.82
N LEU A 45 4.45 1.99 12.66
CA LEU A 45 3.57 2.77 11.77
C LEU A 45 3.71 2.33 10.31
N ALA A 46 4.93 2.05 9.88
CA ALA A 46 5.23 1.55 8.55
C ALA A 46 4.61 0.16 8.32
N GLU A 47 4.84 -0.79 9.24
CA GLU A 47 4.30 -2.15 9.15
C GLU A 47 2.77 -2.14 9.16
N THR A 48 2.15 -1.26 9.97
CA THR A 48 0.69 -1.07 9.99
C THR A 48 0.18 -0.52 8.66
N ALA A 49 0.83 0.51 8.11
CA ALA A 49 0.43 1.09 6.82
C ALA A 49 0.58 0.08 5.67
N TRP A 50 1.60 -0.77 5.71
CA TRP A 50 1.78 -1.85 4.75
C TRP A 50 0.71 -2.93 4.89
N ALA A 51 0.38 -3.34 6.12
CA ALA A 51 -0.67 -4.33 6.39
C ALA A 51 -2.03 -3.83 5.90
N ASP A 52 -2.39 -2.58 6.20
CA ASP A 52 -3.61 -1.93 5.73
C ASP A 52 -3.67 -1.95 4.20
N PHE A 53 -2.59 -1.50 3.53
CA PHE A 53 -2.53 -1.47 2.07
C PHE A 53 -2.65 -2.85 1.44
N LYS A 54 -1.95 -3.85 2.00
CA LYS A 54 -2.00 -5.22 1.51
C LYS A 54 -3.42 -5.79 1.62
N GLU A 55 -4.07 -5.61 2.77
CA GLU A 55 -5.43 -6.10 2.98
C GLU A 55 -6.42 -5.48 1.98
N GLN A 56 -6.37 -4.15 1.81
CA GLN A 56 -7.27 -3.48 0.86
C GLN A 56 -6.96 -3.85 -0.59
N SER A 57 -5.68 -4.06 -0.94
CA SER A 57 -5.28 -4.53 -2.26
C SER A 57 -5.82 -5.93 -2.55
N GLU A 58 -5.72 -6.86 -1.60
CA GLU A 58 -6.24 -8.23 -1.73
C GLU A 58 -7.76 -8.22 -1.85
N LYS A 59 -8.46 -7.41 -1.04
CA LYS A 59 -9.91 -7.24 -1.13
C LYS A 59 -10.34 -6.65 -2.47
N LEU A 60 -9.64 -5.62 -2.96
CA LEU A 60 -9.93 -4.98 -4.24
C LEU A 60 -9.68 -5.93 -5.42
N GLN A 61 -8.59 -6.71 -5.38
CA GLN A 61 -8.31 -7.75 -6.38
C GLN A 61 -9.36 -8.87 -6.36
N ALA A 62 -9.78 -9.31 -5.17
CA ALA A 62 -10.81 -10.34 -5.02
C ALA A 62 -12.18 -9.88 -5.52
N ALA A 63 -12.53 -8.61 -5.30
CA ALA A 63 -13.76 -8.02 -5.83
C ALA A 63 -13.66 -7.74 -7.34
N GLY A 64 -12.48 -7.39 -7.84
CA GLY A 64 -12.27 -7.09 -9.26
C GLY A 64 -13.26 -6.03 -9.77
N SER A 65 -13.94 -6.32 -10.88
CA SER A 65 -14.93 -5.41 -11.47
C SER A 65 -16.20 -5.20 -10.62
N THR A 66 -16.41 -5.96 -9.53
CA THR A 66 -17.57 -5.79 -8.63
C THR A 66 -17.24 -5.00 -7.37
N ALA A 67 -16.01 -4.46 -7.27
CA ALA A 67 -15.60 -3.63 -6.15
C ALA A 67 -16.52 -2.42 -5.96
N SER A 68 -16.99 -2.24 -4.72
CA SER A 68 -17.75 -1.05 -4.34
C SER A 68 -16.85 0.20 -4.36
N ASP A 69 -17.46 1.38 -4.53
CA ASP A 69 -16.73 2.65 -4.47
C ASP A 69 -16.07 2.87 -3.10
N GLU A 70 -16.67 2.33 -2.03
CA GLU A 70 -16.08 2.33 -0.69
C GLU A 70 -14.80 1.51 -0.61
N LEU A 71 -14.76 0.33 -1.26
CA LEU A 71 -13.56 -0.50 -1.32
C LEU A 71 -12.46 0.16 -2.14
N ARG A 72 -12.82 0.81 -3.25
CA ARG A 72 -11.89 1.61 -4.07
C ARG A 72 -11.30 2.77 -3.27
N GLY A 73 -12.15 3.53 -2.56
CA GLY A 73 -11.71 4.63 -1.70
C GLY A 73 -10.82 4.15 -0.55
N SER A 74 -11.13 3.01 0.06
CA SER A 74 -10.32 2.40 1.11
C SER A 74 -8.94 1.98 0.60
N TYR A 75 -8.89 1.40 -0.60
CA TYR A 75 -7.64 1.08 -1.29
C TYR A 75 -6.81 2.36 -1.55
N GLU A 76 -7.41 3.39 -2.15
CA GLU A 76 -6.72 4.65 -2.44
C GLU A 76 -6.18 5.32 -1.17
N ALA A 77 -6.98 5.37 -0.10
CA ALA A 77 -6.55 5.93 1.18
C ALA A 77 -5.38 5.15 1.80
N SER A 78 -5.43 3.82 1.77
CA SER A 78 -4.34 2.96 2.28
C SER A 78 -3.05 3.11 1.45
N ARG A 79 -3.19 3.23 0.13
CA ARG A 79 -2.09 3.48 -0.82
C ARG A 79 -1.43 4.83 -0.55
N GLU A 80 -2.20 5.90 -0.36
CA GLU A 80 -1.67 7.21 0.01
C GLU A 80 -0.95 7.19 1.36
N LYS A 81 -1.53 6.51 2.36
CA LYS A 81 -0.93 6.38 3.69
C LYS A 81 0.42 5.69 3.61
N LEU A 82 0.51 4.57 2.89
CA LEU A 82 1.76 3.86 2.67
C LEU A 82 2.80 4.75 1.96
N HIS A 83 2.40 5.49 0.93
CA HIS A 83 3.28 6.44 0.25
C HIS A 83 3.84 7.51 1.19
N ARG A 84 2.99 8.13 2.02
CA ARG A 84 3.43 9.16 2.97
C ARG A 84 4.44 8.60 3.98
N VAL A 85 4.22 7.38 4.46
CA VAL A 85 5.17 6.73 5.39
C VAL A 85 6.48 6.39 4.68
N MET A 86 6.43 5.87 3.45
CA MET A 86 7.64 5.61 2.67
C MET A 86 8.43 6.89 2.37
N ASP A 87 7.75 7.99 2.08
CA ASP A 87 8.37 9.28 1.83
C ASP A 87 8.99 9.89 3.10
N SER A 88 8.36 9.72 4.27
CA SER A 88 8.96 10.17 5.53
C SER A 88 10.26 9.43 5.84
N TYR A 89 10.34 8.15 5.48
CA TYR A 89 11.54 7.32 5.65
C TYR A 89 12.65 7.60 4.64
N ASN A 90 12.32 7.95 3.40
CA ASN A 90 13.33 8.31 2.41
C ASN A 90 13.92 9.72 2.62
N ARG A 91 13.25 10.58 3.40
CA ARG A 91 13.74 11.93 3.75
C ARG A 91 14.46 12.02 5.09
N ALA A 92 14.37 10.97 5.91
CA ALA A 92 15.08 10.83 7.18
C ALA A 92 16.52 10.34 6.95
#